data_AF-A0A3Q4GG39-F1
#
_entry.id   AF-A0A3Q4GG39-F1
#
_cell.length_a   1.000
_cell.length_b   1.000
_cell.length_c   1.000
_cell.angle_alpha   90.00
_cell.angle_beta   90.00
_cell.angle_gamma   90.00
#
_symmetry.space_group_name_H-M   'P 1'
#
loop_
_entity.id
_entity.type
_entity.pdbx_description
1 polymer ?
#
loop_
_entity_poly.entity_id
_entity_poly.type
_entity_poly.pdbx_seq_one_letter_code
_entity_poly.pdbx_strand_id
1 'polypeptide(L)'
;MAKYVTDKLFGMLEDLKKEELEKFKWFLRDRDVLVELQPIPKSRLEKASTCDLVDLMVQTYTEKSVEVTTKVLKKINRNDLEHLKVLVVTDVPAMCSSPKLNRKHFVDKHRVQLIQRVSNVAPILDDLLGSDVISQESYNSIMALPTSQDKMRTLYSHLNTERCNDIFYKILLENEKHLIDEFSAK
;
A
#
# COMPACT_ATOMS: atom_id res chain seq x y z
N MET A 1 -15.68 -1.52 12.07
CA MET A 1 -15.29 -0.71 10.91
C MET A 1 -15.04 0.76 11.28
N ALA A 2 -15.91 1.43 12.02
CA ALA A 2 -15.72 2.84 12.41
C ALA A 2 -14.39 3.13 13.14
N LYS A 3 -13.97 2.26 14.08
CA LYS A 3 -12.73 2.45 14.86
C LYS A 3 -11.47 2.60 13.97
N TYR A 4 -11.37 1.80 12.92
CA TYR A 4 -10.22 1.85 12.00
C TYR A 4 -10.16 3.15 11.20
N VAL A 5 -11.31 3.74 10.86
CA VAL A 5 -11.36 5.01 10.12
C VAL A 5 -10.91 6.17 11.00
N THR A 6 -11.37 6.21 12.25
CA THR A 6 -10.98 7.20 13.25
C THR A 6 -9.48 7.15 13.52
N ASP A 7 -8.92 5.97 13.81
CA ASP A 7 -7.49 5.80 14.11
C ASP A 7 -6.61 6.24 12.92
N LYS A 8 -7.06 5.96 11.71
CA LYS A 8 -6.35 6.32 10.46
C LYS A 8 -6.35 7.83 10.21
N LEU A 9 -7.49 8.50 10.41
CA LEU A 9 -7.59 9.95 10.31
C LEU A 9 -6.78 10.65 11.38
N PHE A 10 -6.79 10.11 12.60
CA PHE A 10 -6.05 10.65 13.72
C PHE A 10 -4.55 10.69 13.44
N GLY A 11 -3.94 9.58 13.00
CA GLY A 11 -2.51 9.56 12.66
C GLY A 11 -2.14 10.58 11.58
N MET A 12 -2.98 10.75 10.56
CA MET A 12 -2.73 11.73 9.49
C MET A 12 -2.74 13.18 9.98
N LEU A 13 -3.65 13.50 10.91
CA LEU A 13 -3.76 14.84 11.49
C LEU A 13 -2.75 15.08 12.62
N GLU A 14 -2.30 14.04 13.30
CA GLU A 14 -1.24 14.09 14.31
C GLU A 14 0.14 14.38 13.68
N ASP A 15 0.39 13.85 12.48
CA ASP A 15 1.58 14.17 11.68
C ASP A 15 1.61 15.61 11.13
N LEU A 16 0.50 16.34 11.22
CA LEU A 16 0.43 17.74 10.79
C LEU A 16 0.97 18.69 11.86
N LYS A 17 1.78 19.65 11.42
CA LYS A 17 2.18 20.77 12.27
C LYS A 17 0.98 21.67 12.53
N LYS A 18 1.03 22.44 13.62
CA LYS A 18 -0.04 23.39 14.00
C LYS A 18 -0.48 24.31 12.85
N GLU A 19 0.48 24.82 12.08
CA GLU A 19 0.21 25.68 10.91
C GLU A 19 -0.54 24.95 9.79
N GLU A 20 -0.21 23.67 9.56
CA GLU A 20 -0.87 22.83 8.57
C GLU A 20 -2.26 22.42 9.04
N LEU A 21 -2.44 22.17 10.34
CA LEU A 21 -3.74 21.88 10.94
C LEU A 21 -4.69 23.09 10.84
N GLU A 22 -4.19 24.30 11.06
CA GLU A 22 -4.97 25.54 10.86
C GLU A 22 -5.37 25.73 9.39
N LYS A 23 -4.45 25.46 8.45
CA LYS A 23 -4.78 25.43 7.01
C LYS A 23 -5.80 24.35 6.69
N PHE A 24 -5.68 23.17 7.27
CA PHE A 24 -6.62 22.07 7.08
C PHE A 24 -8.03 22.46 7.52
N LYS A 25 -8.18 23.05 8.71
CA LYS A 25 -9.46 23.61 9.19
C LYS A 25 -10.00 24.70 8.24
N TRP A 26 -9.11 25.52 7.68
CA TRP A 26 -9.47 26.56 6.72
C TRP A 26 -9.99 25.99 5.39
N PHE A 27 -9.56 24.81 4.97
CA PHE A 27 -10.05 24.15 3.76
C PHE A 27 -11.33 23.32 4.00
N LEU A 28 -11.59 22.88 5.24
CA LEU A 28 -12.86 22.21 5.59
C LEU A 28 -14.10 23.12 5.53
N ARG A 29 -13.89 24.44 5.57
CA ARG A 29 -14.93 25.44 5.31
C ARG A 29 -15.08 25.78 3.82
N ASP A 30 -14.13 25.37 2.99
CA ASP A 30 -14.09 25.73 1.58
C ASP A 30 -15.00 24.82 0.76
N ARG A 31 -16.04 25.41 0.14
CA ARG A 31 -16.97 24.67 -0.72
C ARG A 31 -16.31 24.15 -1.98
N ASP A 32 -15.23 24.79 -2.44
CA ASP A 32 -14.55 24.37 -3.67
C ASP A 32 -13.81 23.04 -3.49
N VAL A 33 -13.46 22.69 -2.24
CA VAL A 33 -12.87 21.39 -1.89
C VAL A 33 -13.94 20.33 -1.65
N LEU A 34 -15.15 20.75 -1.26
CA LEU A 34 -16.27 19.92 -0.83
C LEU A 34 -17.47 20.04 -1.78
N VAL A 35 -17.23 19.96 -3.09
CA VAL A 35 -18.24 20.23 -4.14
C VAL A 35 -19.56 19.44 -3.97
N GLU A 36 -19.51 18.27 -3.32
CA GLU A 36 -20.69 17.43 -3.05
C GLU A 36 -21.00 17.22 -1.56
N LEU A 37 -20.34 17.95 -0.66
CA LEU A 37 -20.41 17.70 0.79
C LEU A 37 -20.67 18.99 1.57
N GLN A 38 -21.35 18.85 2.71
CA GLN A 38 -21.67 20.00 3.56
C GLN A 38 -20.40 20.50 4.28
N PRO A 39 -20.00 21.78 4.12
CA PRO A 39 -18.86 22.33 4.86
C PRO A 39 -19.13 22.34 6.36
N ILE A 40 -18.08 22.12 7.16
CA ILE A 40 -18.20 22.17 8.61
C ILE A 40 -18.19 23.64 9.07
N PRO A 41 -19.10 24.06 9.97
CA PRO A 41 -19.13 25.42 10.48
C PRO A 41 -17.83 25.82 11.20
N LYS A 42 -17.35 27.05 10.97
CA LYS A 42 -16.15 27.62 11.62
C LYS A 42 -16.20 27.51 13.14
N SER A 43 -17.38 27.71 13.74
CA SER A 43 -17.58 27.64 15.19
C SER A 43 -17.21 26.29 15.80
N ARG A 44 -17.35 25.20 15.04
CA ARG A 44 -16.96 23.84 15.48
C ARG A 44 -15.47 23.58 15.22
N LEU A 45 -14.92 24.06 14.11
CA LEU A 45 -13.51 23.84 13.73
C LEU A 45 -12.53 24.65 14.59
N GLU A 46 -12.87 25.88 14.94
CA GLU A 46 -12.01 26.79 15.70
C GLU A 46 -11.78 26.31 17.14
N LYS A 47 -12.78 25.64 17.73
CA LYS A 47 -12.70 25.05 19.08
C LYS A 47 -12.25 23.59 19.10
N ALA A 48 -12.24 22.91 17.96
CA ALA A 48 -11.91 21.49 17.88
C ALA A 48 -10.41 21.23 18.07
N SER A 49 -10.09 20.31 18.98
CA SER A 49 -8.78 19.64 19.03
C SER A 49 -8.62 18.64 17.87
N THR A 50 -7.45 18.04 17.70
CA THR A 50 -7.19 17.03 16.66
C THR A 50 -8.18 15.85 16.77
N CYS A 51 -8.44 15.36 17.99
CA CYS A 51 -9.43 14.31 18.24
C CYS A 51 -10.84 14.77 17.87
N ASP A 52 -11.25 15.95 18.35
CA ASP A 52 -12.59 16.48 18.07
C ASP A 52 -12.80 16.70 16.57
N LEU A 53 -11.73 17.06 15.86
CA LEU A 53 -11.74 17.25 14.41
C LEU A 53 -11.96 15.92 13.68
N VAL A 54 -11.28 14.85 14.11
CA VAL A 54 -11.50 13.50 13.55
C VAL A 54 -12.94 13.06 13.80
N ASP A 55 -13.41 13.14 15.04
CA ASP A 55 -14.78 12.74 15.39
C ASP A 55 -15.82 13.56 14.63
N LEU A 56 -15.56 14.87 14.46
CA LEU A 56 -16.42 15.75 13.67
C LEU A 56 -16.47 15.36 12.20
N MET A 57 -15.34 14.96 11.61
CA MET A 57 -15.28 14.50 10.23
C MET A 57 -15.98 13.15 10.05
N VAL A 58 -15.79 12.22 10.98
CA VAL A 58 -16.50 10.93 10.98
C VAL A 58 -18.00 11.14 11.21
N GLN A 59 -18.41 12.08 12.06
CA GLN A 59 -19.81 12.40 12.31
C GLN A 59 -20.46 13.08 11.10
N THR A 60 -19.75 13.96 10.41
CA THR A 60 -20.31 14.77 9.31
C THR A 60 -20.28 14.02 7.98
N TYR A 61 -19.20 13.28 7.71
CA TYR A 61 -18.97 12.65 6.41
C TYR A 61 -18.96 11.12 6.47
N THR A 62 -18.91 10.53 7.67
CA THR A 62 -18.94 9.08 7.91
C THR A 62 -17.91 8.34 7.05
N GLU A 63 -18.35 7.62 6.02
CA GLU A 63 -17.49 6.87 5.11
C GLU A 63 -16.65 7.76 4.19
N LYS A 64 -17.14 8.97 3.87
CA LYS A 64 -16.46 9.95 3.03
C LYS A 64 -15.44 10.80 3.80
N SER A 65 -15.32 10.63 5.12
CA SER A 65 -14.40 11.38 5.98
C SER A 65 -12.93 11.23 5.55
N VAL A 66 -12.53 10.03 5.13
CA VAL A 66 -11.18 9.73 4.62
C VAL A 66 -10.92 10.43 3.30
N GLU A 67 -11.90 10.41 2.40
CA GLU A 67 -11.79 11.04 1.08
C GLU A 67 -11.66 12.57 1.21
N VAL A 68 -12.49 13.18 2.05
CA VAL A 68 -12.41 14.61 2.37
C VAL A 68 -11.04 14.97 2.92
N THR A 69 -10.57 14.24 3.93
CA THR A 69 -9.27 14.48 4.56
C THR A 69 -8.16 14.42 3.53
N THR A 70 -8.19 13.41 2.65
CA THR A 70 -7.20 13.24 1.59
C THR A 70 -7.22 14.41 0.60
N LYS A 71 -8.40 14.89 0.19
CA LYS A 71 -8.52 16.06 -0.72
C LYS A 71 -7.96 17.33 -0.10
N VAL A 72 -8.27 17.57 1.18
CA VAL A 72 -7.77 18.74 1.92
C VAL A 72 -6.25 18.66 2.11
N LEU A 73 -5.72 17.48 2.46
CA LEU A 73 -4.29 17.24 2.62
C LEU A 73 -3.50 17.52 1.33
N LYS A 74 -4.03 17.10 0.17
CA LYS A 74 -3.47 17.44 -1.15
C LYS A 74 -3.45 18.96 -1.38
N LYS A 75 -4.49 19.68 -0.95
CA LYS A 75 -4.55 21.15 -1.10
C LYS A 75 -3.56 21.91 -0.23
N ILE A 76 -3.21 21.38 0.95
CA ILE A 76 -2.15 21.96 1.80
C ILE A 76 -0.74 21.52 1.38
N ASN A 77 -0.60 20.88 0.22
CA ASN A 77 0.66 20.37 -0.36
C ASN A 77 1.35 19.27 0.49
N ARG A 78 0.58 18.53 1.30
CA ARG A 78 1.07 17.35 2.03
C ARG A 78 0.85 16.08 1.22
N ASN A 79 1.47 16.04 0.03
CA ASN A 79 1.45 14.86 -0.83
C ASN A 79 2.31 13.70 -0.27
N ASP A 80 3.14 13.98 0.73
CA ASP A 80 3.97 12.99 1.43
C ASP A 80 3.13 12.02 2.30
N LEU A 81 1.89 12.40 2.65
CA LEU A 81 0.95 11.58 3.42
C LEU A 81 0.09 10.66 2.55
N GLU A 82 0.36 10.56 1.23
CA GLU A 82 -0.41 9.79 0.24
C GLU A 82 -0.20 8.27 0.26
N HIS A 83 0.18 7.69 1.39
CA HIS A 83 0.32 6.23 1.53
C HIS A 83 -1.02 5.47 1.56
N LEU A 84 -2.14 6.16 1.36
CA LEU A 84 -3.47 5.68 1.73
C LEU A 84 -4.40 5.42 0.53
N LYS A 85 -4.01 4.50 -0.37
CA LYS A 85 -4.93 3.94 -1.39
C LYS A 85 -5.27 2.48 -1.09
N VAL A 86 -5.84 2.20 0.08
CA VAL A 86 -6.53 0.95 0.43
C VAL A 86 -7.49 1.34 1.57
N LEU A 87 -8.82 1.24 1.53
CA LEU A 87 -9.75 0.29 0.95
C LEU A 87 -11.00 1.06 0.48
N VAL A 88 -11.16 1.33 -0.81
CA VAL A 88 -12.51 1.40 -1.41
C VAL A 88 -12.40 0.63 -2.71
N VAL A 89 -13.12 -0.47 -2.76
CA VAL A 89 -13.24 -1.33 -3.92
C VAL A 89 -13.96 -0.52 -4.99
N THR A 90 -13.23 0.01 -5.98
CA THR A 90 -13.76 0.35 -7.30
C THR A 90 -12.58 0.56 -8.25
N ASP A 91 -12.67 -0.10 -9.39
CA ASP A 91 -11.75 -0.16 -10.53
C ASP A 91 -11.01 1.15 -10.91
N VAL A 92 -9.78 0.96 -11.41
CA VAL A 92 -8.79 1.93 -11.97
C VAL A 92 -9.26 2.47 -13.37
N PRO A 93 -8.60 3.43 -14.10
CA PRO A 93 -7.23 3.98 -13.97
C PRO A 93 -6.94 5.48 -14.31
N ALA A 94 -5.74 5.98 -13.89
CA ALA A 94 -4.83 7.01 -14.50
C ALA A 94 -4.05 7.81 -13.40
N MET A 95 -2.73 7.62 -13.18
CA MET A 95 -1.51 8.25 -13.79
C MET A 95 -1.21 9.67 -13.23
N CYS A 96 -0.01 10.14 -12.81
CA CYS A 96 1.36 9.70 -12.44
C CYS A 96 1.95 10.85 -11.56
N SER A 97 2.83 10.63 -10.57
CA SER A 97 4.30 10.88 -10.70
C SER A 97 5.10 10.35 -9.48
N SER A 98 5.89 9.28 -9.73
CA SER A 98 7.17 8.77 -9.14
C SER A 98 7.43 8.62 -7.61
N PRO A 99 8.23 7.61 -7.15
CA PRO A 99 8.43 6.25 -7.65
C PRO A 99 8.05 5.24 -6.54
N LYS A 100 6.82 4.73 -6.55
CA LYS A 100 6.58 3.40 -5.99
C LYS A 100 7.09 2.44 -7.06
N LEU A 101 8.34 1.99 -6.91
CA LEU A 101 8.97 1.01 -7.78
C LEU A 101 7.95 -0.10 -8.06
N ASN A 102 7.61 -0.30 -9.33
CA ASN A 102 6.70 -1.36 -9.76
C ASN A 102 7.31 -2.71 -9.34
N ARG A 103 7.04 -3.18 -8.13
CA ARG A 103 7.57 -4.45 -7.59
C ARG A 103 7.16 -5.64 -8.44
N LYS A 104 5.96 -5.58 -9.04
CA LYS A 104 5.50 -6.51 -10.08
C LYS A 104 6.47 -6.58 -11.25
N HIS A 105 6.86 -5.43 -11.79
CA HIS A 105 7.82 -5.40 -12.89
C HIS A 105 9.24 -5.75 -12.45
N PHE A 106 9.64 -5.56 -11.20
CA PHE A 106 10.99 -5.91 -10.76
C PHE A 106 11.22 -7.42 -10.78
N VAL A 107 10.31 -8.18 -10.18
CA VAL A 107 10.38 -9.64 -10.16
C VAL A 107 10.32 -10.22 -11.58
N ASP A 108 9.42 -9.70 -12.42
CA ASP A 108 9.30 -10.14 -13.82
C ASP A 108 10.49 -9.70 -14.70
N LYS A 109 10.99 -8.47 -14.52
CA LYS A 109 12.14 -7.92 -15.26
C LYS A 109 13.45 -8.64 -14.89
N HIS A 110 13.60 -9.04 -13.63
CA HIS A 110 14.78 -9.74 -13.14
C HIS A 110 14.58 -11.26 -13.05
N ARG A 111 13.50 -11.80 -13.61
CA ARG A 111 13.15 -13.24 -13.56
C ARG A 111 14.30 -14.15 -13.95
N VAL A 112 15.00 -13.88 -15.05
CA VAL A 112 16.15 -14.70 -15.49
C VAL A 112 17.30 -14.65 -14.48
N GLN A 113 17.54 -13.48 -13.91
CA GLN A 113 18.65 -13.25 -12.99
C GLN A 113 18.38 -13.92 -11.63
N LEU A 114 17.13 -13.88 -11.18
CA LEU A 114 16.66 -14.59 -10.00
C LEU A 114 16.73 -16.11 -10.23
N ILE A 115 16.29 -16.62 -11.38
CA ILE A 115 16.39 -18.06 -11.71
C ILE A 115 17.85 -18.55 -11.72
N GLN A 116 18.79 -17.72 -12.17
CA GLN A 116 20.21 -18.09 -12.28
C GLN A 116 20.96 -17.98 -10.94
N ARG A 117 20.66 -16.96 -10.12
CA ARG A 117 21.35 -16.72 -8.84
C ARG A 117 20.74 -17.51 -7.69
N VAL A 118 19.43 -17.72 -7.69
CA VAL A 118 18.74 -18.50 -6.64
C VAL A 118 19.04 -19.98 -6.85
N SER A 119 20.03 -20.46 -6.09
CA SER A 119 20.45 -21.87 -6.12
C SER A 119 19.58 -22.75 -5.21
N ASN A 120 18.98 -22.14 -4.16
CA ASN A 120 18.21 -22.83 -3.13
C ASN A 120 16.73 -22.41 -3.20
N VAL A 121 15.92 -23.19 -3.92
CA VAL A 121 14.47 -22.91 -4.06
C VAL A 121 13.64 -23.50 -2.91
N ALA A 122 14.17 -24.49 -2.19
CA ALA A 122 13.48 -25.16 -1.08
C ALA A 122 12.98 -24.20 0.02
N PRO A 123 13.82 -23.33 0.63
CA PRO A 123 13.33 -22.41 1.67
C PRO A 123 12.26 -21.45 1.14
N ILE A 124 12.42 -20.98 -0.10
CA ILE A 124 11.45 -20.09 -0.74
C ILE A 124 10.10 -20.81 -0.93
N LEU A 125 10.13 -22.09 -1.35
CA LEU A 125 8.96 -22.93 -1.51
C LEU A 125 8.28 -23.22 -0.15
N ASP A 126 9.05 -23.48 0.90
CA ASP A 126 8.53 -23.73 2.25
C ASP A 126 7.81 -22.49 2.81
N ASP A 127 8.40 -21.31 2.66
CA ASP A 127 7.81 -20.04 3.08
C ASP A 127 6.54 -19.68 2.26
N LEU A 128 6.54 -20.01 0.96
CA LEU A 128 5.38 -19.81 0.09
C LEU A 128 4.22 -20.74 0.46
N LEU A 129 4.52 -21.98 0.84
CA LEU A 129 3.54 -22.95 1.32
C LEU A 129 2.97 -22.50 2.68
N GLY A 130 3.82 -22.05 3.60
CA GLY A 130 3.38 -21.52 4.90
C GLY A 130 2.55 -20.23 4.80
N SER A 131 2.68 -19.49 3.70
CA SER A 131 1.90 -18.29 3.40
C SER A 131 0.62 -18.56 2.59
N ASP A 132 0.26 -19.83 2.37
CA ASP A 132 -0.89 -20.27 1.55
C ASP A 132 -0.87 -19.72 0.09
N VAL A 133 0.30 -19.39 -0.43
CA VAL A 133 0.46 -18.86 -1.81
C VAL A 133 0.42 -19.97 -2.84
N ILE A 134 0.94 -21.13 -2.46
CA ILE A 134 1.00 -22.33 -3.29
C ILE A 134 0.38 -23.49 -2.52
N SER A 135 -0.33 -24.37 -3.22
CA SER A 135 -0.86 -25.59 -2.61
C SER A 135 0.24 -26.64 -2.46
N GLN A 136 0.04 -27.58 -1.52
CA GLN A 136 0.95 -28.71 -1.31
C GLN A 136 1.20 -29.52 -2.59
N GLU A 137 0.19 -29.64 -3.46
CA GLU A 137 0.31 -30.33 -4.75
C GLU A 137 1.27 -29.61 -5.71
N SER A 138 1.18 -28.28 -5.80
CA SER A 138 2.11 -27.46 -6.56
C SER A 138 3.51 -27.52 -5.97
N TYR A 139 3.65 -27.48 -4.64
CA TYR A 139 4.93 -27.63 -3.96
C TYR A 139 5.62 -28.95 -4.35
N ASN A 140 4.90 -30.08 -4.26
CA ASN A 140 5.45 -31.39 -4.59
C ASN A 140 5.83 -31.49 -6.07
N SER A 141 4.99 -30.96 -6.95
CA SER A 141 5.22 -30.94 -8.41
C SER A 141 6.45 -30.11 -8.78
N ILE A 142 6.66 -28.99 -8.11
CA ILE A 142 7.84 -28.14 -8.31
C ILE A 142 9.07 -28.83 -7.70
N MET A 143 8.98 -29.35 -6.47
CA MET A 143 10.12 -29.98 -5.78
C MET A 143 10.65 -31.24 -6.49
N ALA A 144 9.77 -31.95 -7.21
CA ALA A 144 10.12 -33.12 -8.02
C ALA A 144 11.00 -32.80 -9.25
N LEU A 145 11.15 -31.53 -9.62
CA LEU A 145 12.01 -31.15 -10.74
C LEU A 145 13.51 -31.36 -10.42
N PRO A 146 14.34 -31.75 -11.40
CA PRO A 146 15.73 -32.12 -11.15
C PRO A 146 16.66 -30.93 -10.89
N THR A 147 16.37 -29.75 -11.46
CA THR A 147 17.23 -28.57 -11.34
C THR A 147 16.55 -27.43 -10.59
N SER A 148 17.30 -26.67 -9.79
CA SER A 148 16.78 -25.48 -9.10
C SER A 148 16.21 -24.44 -10.08
N GLN A 149 16.76 -24.37 -11.28
CA GLN A 149 16.37 -23.43 -12.32
C GLN A 149 14.99 -23.77 -12.89
N ASP A 150 14.72 -25.05 -13.13
CA ASP A 150 13.40 -25.50 -13.60
C ASP A 150 12.35 -25.38 -12.49
N LYS A 151 12.73 -25.62 -11.23
CA LYS A 151 11.88 -25.35 -10.05
C LYS A 151 11.42 -23.91 -10.06
N MET A 152 12.36 -22.98 -10.16
CA MET A 152 12.08 -21.55 -10.15
C MET A 152 11.25 -21.13 -11.35
N ARG A 153 11.53 -21.64 -12.56
CA ARG A 153 10.75 -21.34 -13.78
C ARG A 153 9.28 -21.78 -13.63
N THR A 154 9.05 -22.96 -13.08
CA THR A 154 7.72 -23.55 -12.86
C THR A 154 6.96 -22.82 -11.76
N LEU A 155 7.67 -22.43 -10.70
CA LEU A 155 7.12 -21.61 -9.62
C LEU A 155 6.55 -20.29 -10.17
N TYR A 156 7.31 -19.59 -11.01
CA TYR A 156 6.82 -18.35 -11.66
C TYR A 156 5.53 -18.54 -12.48
N SER A 157 5.30 -19.73 -13.05
CA SER A 157 4.05 -20.02 -13.76
C SER A 157 2.85 -20.09 -12.81
N HIS A 158 3.07 -20.53 -11.58
CA HIS A 158 2.04 -20.61 -10.53
C HIS A 158 1.86 -19.27 -9.80
N LEU A 159 2.87 -18.40 -9.80
CA LEU A 159 2.85 -17.08 -9.17
C LEU A 159 2.18 -15.97 -10.01
N ASN A 160 1.41 -16.31 -11.06
CA ASN A 160 0.80 -15.36 -12.02
C ASN A 160 -0.34 -14.48 -11.44
N THR A 161 -0.35 -14.21 -10.14
CA THR A 161 -1.35 -13.38 -9.46
C THR A 161 -0.65 -12.26 -8.71
N GLU A 162 -1.23 -11.05 -8.73
CA GLU A 162 -0.65 -9.86 -8.11
C GLU A 162 -0.26 -10.05 -6.64
N ARG A 163 -1.06 -10.79 -5.88
CA ARG A 163 -0.80 -11.08 -4.46
C ARG A 163 0.39 -12.02 -4.25
N CYS A 164 0.60 -12.96 -5.16
CA CYS A 164 1.67 -13.96 -5.06
C CYS A 164 3.04 -13.32 -5.33
N ASN A 165 3.12 -12.38 -6.27
CA ASN A 165 4.35 -11.66 -6.59
C ASN A 165 4.84 -10.78 -5.42
N ASP A 166 3.92 -10.16 -4.66
CA ASP A 166 4.28 -9.35 -3.50
C ASP A 166 4.83 -10.20 -2.34
N ILE A 167 4.19 -11.35 -2.07
CA ILE A 167 4.63 -12.28 -1.02
C ILE A 167 5.96 -12.92 -1.41
N PHE A 168 6.11 -13.31 -2.67
CA PHE A 168 7.35 -13.85 -3.20
C PHE A 168 8.52 -12.87 -3.11
N TYR A 169 8.30 -11.59 -3.43
CA TYR A 169 9.32 -10.55 -3.25
C TYR A 169 9.74 -10.41 -1.78
N LYS A 170 8.79 -10.53 -0.85
CA LYS A 170 9.07 -10.47 0.60
C LYS A 170 9.94 -11.65 1.04
N ILE A 171 9.61 -12.85 0.58
CA ILE A 171 10.38 -14.08 0.89
C ILE A 171 11.79 -14.01 0.30
N LEU A 172 11.93 -13.49 -0.92
CA LEU A 172 13.25 -13.22 -1.52
C LEU A 172 14.05 -12.19 -0.72
N LEU A 173 13.40 -11.18 -0.16
CA LEU A 173 14.06 -10.20 0.70
C LEU A 173 14.53 -10.83 2.01
N GLU A 174 13.74 -11.75 2.59
CA GLU A 174 14.09 -12.41 3.87
C GLU A 174 15.21 -13.42 3.70
N ASN A 175 15.19 -14.20 2.62
CA ASN A 175 16.19 -15.24 2.37
C ASN A 175 17.46 -14.71 1.68
N GLU A 176 17.33 -13.77 0.75
CA GLU A 176 18.40 -13.35 -0.18
C GLU A 176 18.44 -11.81 -0.37
N LYS A 177 18.36 -11.05 0.73
CA LYS A 177 18.37 -9.56 0.70
C LYS A 177 19.50 -8.97 -0.15
N HIS A 178 20.68 -9.60 -0.11
CA HIS A 178 21.87 -9.11 -0.78
C HIS A 178 21.74 -9.14 -2.32
N LEU A 179 20.99 -10.12 -2.85
CA LEU A 179 20.70 -10.19 -4.28
C LEU A 179 19.72 -9.08 -4.70
N ILE A 180 18.68 -8.82 -3.89
CA ILE A 180 17.70 -7.76 -4.18
C ILE A 180 18.35 -6.38 -4.19
N ASP A 181 19.24 -6.10 -3.23
CA ASP A 181 20.00 -4.84 -3.21
C ASP A 181 20.93 -4.70 -4.42
N GLU A 182 21.60 -5.78 -4.85
CA GLU A 182 22.44 -5.81 -6.07
C GLU A 182 21.62 -5.54 -7.34
N PHE A 183 20.39 -6.06 -7.41
CA PHE A 183 19.50 -5.88 -8.57
C PHE A 183 18.73 -4.56 -8.56
N SER A 184 18.49 -3.95 -7.40
CA SER A 184 17.84 -2.65 -7.23
C SER A 184 18.77 -1.47 -7.53
N ALA A 185 20.08 -1.67 -7.34
CA ALA A 185 21.10 -0.65 -7.53
C ALA A 185 21.56 -0.43 -9.00
N LYS A 186 20.88 -1.05 -9.98
CA LYS A 186 21.35 -1.14 -11.38
C LYS A 186 20.30 -0.66 -12.38
#